data_AF-A0A661PKV2-F1
#
_entry.id   AF-A0A661PKV2-F1
#
_cell.length_a   1.000
_cell.length_b   1.000
_cell.length_c   1.000
_cell.angle_alpha   90.00
_cell.angle_beta   90.00
_cell.angle_gamma   90.00
#
_symmetry.space_group_name_H-M   'P 1'
#
loop_
_entity.id
_entity.type
_entity.pdbx_description
1 polymer ?
#
loop_
_entity_poly.entity_id
_entity_poly.type
_entity_poly.pdbx_seq_one_letter_code
_entity_poly.pdbx_strand_id
1 'polypeptide(L)'
;MRIVIDLQGAQTNSRFRGIGRYTLSFTKALIRNNSEHEFLLALNGLFPHTIQAIRDEFTGILPASAILVWHAPGPVSNLELGIRWRHSVAELLREAFFESLQPDVIHISSFLEGYVDSPIASIGKFDRKTPVSVSLYDLIPLTNPQQYL
;
A
#
# COMPACT_ATOMS: atom_id res chain seq x y z
N MET A 1 -2.47 20.26 -0.10
CA MET A 1 -2.17 19.21 0.89
C MET A 1 -1.25 18.18 0.26
N ARG A 2 -0.41 17.51 1.04
CA ARG A 2 0.38 16.35 0.62
C ARG A 2 -0.36 15.06 0.95
N ILE A 3 -0.67 14.28 -0.07
CA ILE A 3 -1.42 13.02 0.04
C ILE A 3 -0.49 11.88 -0.37
N VAL A 4 -0.21 10.98 0.57
CA VAL A 4 0.57 9.76 0.30
C VAL A 4 -0.40 8.62 0.03
N ILE A 5 -0.24 7.93 -1.10
CA ILE A 5 -1.09 6.80 -1.49
C ILE A 5 -0.23 5.53 -1.52
N ASP A 6 -0.54 4.58 -0.63
CA ASP A 6 0.06 3.25 -0.61
C ASP A 6 -0.59 2.40 -1.70
N LEU A 7 0.20 2.00 -2.71
CA LEU A 7 -0.27 1.22 -3.87
C LEU A 7 0.00 -0.28 -3.75
N GLN A 8 0.21 -0.83 -2.55
CA GLN A 8 0.40 -2.27 -2.39
C GLN A 8 -0.73 -3.13 -3.01
N GLY A 9 -1.97 -2.63 -3.07
CA GLY A 9 -3.08 -3.34 -3.74
C GLY A 9 -2.88 -3.56 -5.25
N ALA A 10 -1.96 -2.80 -5.87
CA ALA A 10 -1.52 -3.00 -7.26
C ALA A 10 -0.22 -3.82 -7.37
N GLN A 11 0.40 -4.25 -6.26
CA GLN A 11 1.66 -5.01 -6.25
C GLN A 11 1.47 -6.50 -5.92
N THR A 12 0.52 -6.83 -5.05
CA THR A 12 0.17 -8.22 -4.70
C THR A 12 -0.47 -8.97 -5.88
N ASN A 13 -0.86 -10.23 -5.69
CA ASN A 13 -1.63 -11.00 -6.67
C ASN A 13 -2.97 -10.34 -7.05
N SER A 14 -3.46 -9.41 -6.23
CA SER A 14 -4.61 -8.57 -6.53
C SER A 14 -4.44 -7.70 -7.77
N ARG A 15 -3.19 -7.47 -8.23
CA ARG A 15 -2.87 -6.73 -9.47
C ARG A 15 -3.52 -7.31 -10.72
N PHE A 16 -3.78 -8.62 -10.72
CA PHE A 16 -4.42 -9.33 -11.82
C PHE A 16 -5.95 -9.41 -11.68
N ARG A 17 -6.54 -8.75 -10.67
CA ARG A 17 -7.97 -8.85 -10.31
C ARG A 17 -8.62 -7.48 -10.14
N GLY A 18 -9.75 -7.41 -9.43
CA GLY A 18 -10.52 -6.19 -9.22
C GLY A 18 -9.77 -5.13 -8.40
N ILE A 19 -9.17 -5.53 -7.28
CA ILE A 19 -8.49 -4.62 -6.34
C ILE A 19 -7.35 -3.84 -7.01
N GLY A 20 -6.48 -4.53 -7.78
CA GLY A 20 -5.40 -3.85 -8.49
C GLY A 20 -5.88 -2.87 -9.55
N ARG A 21 -6.86 -3.27 -10.36
CA ARG A 21 -7.48 -2.40 -11.38
C ARG A 21 -8.15 -1.18 -10.75
N TYR A 22 -8.86 -1.37 -9.63
CA TYR A 22 -9.48 -0.29 -8.88
C TYR A 22 -8.43 0.65 -8.29
N THR A 23 -7.40 0.11 -7.63
CA THR A 23 -6.28 0.86 -7.04
C THR A 23 -5.66 1.82 -8.04
N LEU A 24 -5.30 1.32 -9.23
CA LEU A 24 -4.72 2.15 -10.30
C LEU A 24 -5.73 3.17 -10.84
N SER A 25 -6.96 2.75 -11.13
CA SER A 25 -7.98 3.62 -11.73
C SER A 25 -8.40 4.76 -10.79
N PHE A 26 -8.63 4.44 -9.52
CA PHE A 26 -8.95 5.39 -8.45
C PHE A 26 -7.82 6.42 -8.30
N THR A 27 -6.58 5.96 -8.18
CA THR A 27 -5.42 6.83 -7.98
C THR A 27 -5.24 7.79 -9.17
N LYS A 28 -5.32 7.28 -10.40
CA LYS A 28 -5.23 8.12 -11.61
C LYS A 28 -6.38 9.13 -11.69
N ALA A 29 -7.60 8.72 -11.37
CA ALA A 29 -8.75 9.62 -11.36
C ALA A 29 -8.57 10.71 -10.31
N LEU A 30 -8.11 10.38 -9.11
CA LEU A 30 -7.87 11.34 -8.04
C LEU A 30 -6.85 12.41 -8.44
N ILE A 31 -5.70 12.00 -8.99
CA ILE A 31 -4.65 12.93 -9.44
C ILE A 31 -5.14 13.82 -10.57
N ARG A 32 -5.82 13.26 -11.58
CA ARG A 32 -6.30 14.03 -12.75
C ARG A 32 -7.34 15.08 -12.40
N ASN A 33 -8.12 14.87 -11.35
CA ASN A 33 -9.20 15.76 -10.95
C ASN A 33 -8.78 16.77 -9.87
N ASN A 34 -7.52 16.77 -9.42
CA ASN A 34 -7.07 17.68 -8.37
C ASN A 34 -5.63 18.14 -8.60
N SER A 35 -5.46 19.40 -8.97
CA SER A 35 -4.14 20.02 -9.18
C SER A 35 -3.63 20.81 -7.96
N GLU A 36 -4.43 20.95 -6.90
CA GLU A 36 -4.07 21.74 -5.71
C GLU A 36 -3.38 20.91 -4.62
N HIS A 37 -3.28 19.60 -4.83
CA HIS A 37 -2.67 18.67 -3.90
C HIS A 37 -1.39 18.07 -4.49
N GLU A 38 -0.41 17.85 -3.62
CA GLU A 38 0.78 17.10 -3.95
C GLU A 38 0.49 15.61 -3.68
N PHE A 39 0.60 14.79 -4.72
CA PHE A 39 0.41 13.35 -4.61
C PHE A 39 1.75 12.64 -4.62
N LEU A 40 1.98 11.81 -3.61
CA LEU A 40 3.11 10.89 -3.56
C LEU A 40 2.59 9.45 -3.57
N LEU A 41 3.13 8.64 -4.48
CA LEU A 41 2.78 7.24 -4.60
C LEU A 41 3.87 6.41 -3.93
N ALA A 42 3.49 5.59 -2.97
CA ALA A 42 4.41 4.74 -2.24
C ALA A 42 4.27 3.27 -2.67
N LEU A 43 5.40 2.67 -3.05
CA LEU A 43 5.52 1.28 -3.47
C LEU A 43 6.35 0.50 -2.47
N ASN A 44 5.97 -0.74 -2.20
CA ASN A 44 6.75 -1.67 -1.39
C ASN A 44 7.84 -2.35 -2.24
N GLY A 45 9.09 -2.15 -1.85
CA GLY A 45 10.29 -2.69 -2.49
C GLY A 45 10.46 -4.21 -2.36
N LEU A 46 9.62 -4.88 -1.55
CA LEU A 46 9.55 -6.34 -1.48
C LEU A 46 8.85 -6.97 -2.68
N PHE A 47 8.23 -6.16 -3.55
CA PHE A 47 7.64 -6.59 -4.82
C PHE A 47 8.39 -5.97 -6.03
N PRO A 48 9.71 -6.21 -6.18
CA PRO A 48 10.54 -5.46 -7.14
C PRO A 48 10.06 -5.56 -8.59
N HIS A 49 9.54 -6.73 -8.99
CA HIS A 49 9.01 -6.98 -10.34
C HIS A 49 7.76 -6.16 -10.71
N THR A 50 7.16 -5.46 -9.76
CA THR A 50 5.94 -4.65 -9.98
C THR A 50 6.24 -3.17 -10.18
N ILE A 51 7.42 -2.71 -9.73
CA ILE A 51 7.74 -1.29 -9.61
C ILE A 51 7.73 -0.61 -10.97
N GLN A 52 8.41 -1.19 -11.96
CA GLN A 52 8.51 -0.57 -13.28
C GLN A 52 7.15 -0.46 -13.96
N ALA A 53 6.37 -1.54 -13.97
CA ALA A 53 5.04 -1.55 -14.55
C ALA A 53 4.14 -0.47 -13.92
N ILE A 54 4.18 -0.30 -12.59
CA ILE A 54 3.41 0.75 -11.92
C ILE A 54 3.94 2.14 -12.27
N ARG A 55 5.26 2.36 -12.36
CA ARG A 55 5.81 3.65 -12.82
C ARG A 55 5.30 4.00 -14.22
N ASP A 56 5.28 3.03 -15.12
CA ASP A 56 4.82 3.22 -16.50
C ASP A 56 3.35 3.66 -16.54
N GLU A 57 2.50 3.11 -15.68
CA GLU A 57 1.08 3.51 -15.55
C GLU A 57 0.87 4.99 -15.21
N PHE A 58 1.85 5.65 -14.60
CA PHE A 58 1.80 7.06 -14.18
C PHE A 58 2.68 7.99 -15.04
N THR A 59 3.28 7.49 -16.11
CA THR A 59 4.05 8.32 -17.07
C THR A 59 3.16 9.41 -17.66
N GLY A 60 3.62 10.66 -17.61
CA GLY A 60 2.85 11.82 -18.06
C GLY A 60 1.70 12.23 -17.13
N ILE A 61 1.50 11.53 -16.00
CA ILE A 61 0.53 11.88 -14.96
C ILE A 61 1.25 12.50 -13.74
N LEU A 62 2.36 11.89 -13.33
CA LEU A 62 3.21 12.37 -12.23
C LEU A 62 4.68 12.37 -12.64
N PRO A 63 5.51 13.26 -12.05
CA PRO A 63 6.95 13.14 -12.18
C PRO A 63 7.44 11.85 -11.52
N ALA A 64 8.50 11.25 -12.05
CA ALA A 64 9.05 9.99 -11.51
C ALA A 64 9.52 10.11 -10.05
N SER A 65 9.85 11.32 -9.59
CA SER A 65 10.21 11.66 -8.21
C SER A 65 9.05 11.57 -7.23
N ALA A 66 7.79 11.64 -7.71
CA ALA A 66 6.59 11.47 -6.88
C ALA A 66 6.25 9.99 -6.64
N ILE A 67 6.97 9.05 -7.27
CA ILE A 67 6.77 7.61 -7.09
C ILE A 67 7.97 7.06 -6.31
N LEU A 68 7.74 6.77 -5.04
CA LEU A 68 8.76 6.43 -4.07
C LEU A 68 8.65 4.96 -3.68
N VAL A 69 9.79 4.35 -3.35
CA VAL A 69 9.87 2.94 -2.96
C VAL A 69 10.42 2.87 -1.55
N TRP A 70 9.71 2.19 -0.67
CA TRP A 70 10.18 1.89 0.68
C TRP A 70 10.65 0.45 0.77
N HIS A 71 11.55 0.18 1.71
CA HIS A 71 12.18 -1.12 1.86
C HIS A 71 12.09 -1.60 3.30
N ALA A 72 12.05 -2.92 3.47
CA ALA A 72 12.16 -3.58 4.77
C ALA A 72 13.00 -4.86 4.64
N PRO A 73 13.61 -5.35 5.73
CA PRO A 73 14.36 -6.61 5.72
C PRO A 73 13.46 -7.81 5.34
N GLY A 74 13.77 -8.48 4.24
CA GLY A 74 13.08 -9.71 3.80
C GLY A 74 13.80 -11.01 4.19
N PRO A 75 13.18 -12.18 3.98
CA PRO A 75 11.77 -12.39 3.66
C PRO A 75 10.86 -12.10 4.86
N VAL A 76 9.66 -11.57 4.56
CA VAL A 76 8.55 -11.34 5.48
C VAL A 76 7.42 -12.27 5.06
N SER A 77 7.34 -13.42 5.70
CA SER A 77 6.23 -14.37 5.56
C SER A 77 5.51 -14.42 6.89
N ASN A 78 4.18 -14.26 6.87
CA ASN A 78 3.36 -14.41 8.06
C ASN A 78 3.19 -15.87 8.52
N LEU A 79 3.61 -16.83 7.69
CA LEU A 79 3.43 -18.26 7.94
C LEU A 79 4.59 -18.91 8.71
N GLU A 80 5.75 -18.26 8.78
CA GLU A 80 6.91 -18.79 9.49
C GLU A 80 7.06 -18.15 10.88
N LEU A 81 6.95 -18.97 11.93
CA LEU A 81 6.96 -18.53 13.35
C LEU A 81 8.21 -17.73 13.73
N GLY A 82 9.37 -17.99 13.10
CA GLY A 82 10.62 -17.25 13.34
C GLY A 82 10.72 -15.90 12.63
N ILE A 83 9.76 -15.56 11.75
CA ILE A 83 9.79 -14.38 10.86
C ILE A 83 8.80 -13.28 11.31
N ARG A 84 7.94 -13.55 12.29
CA ARG A 84 6.92 -12.59 12.79
C ARG A 84 7.48 -11.24 13.23
N TRP A 85 8.67 -11.23 13.82
CA TRP A 85 9.34 -9.97 14.21
C TRP A 85 9.71 -9.12 13.00
N ARG A 86 10.08 -9.73 11.86
CA ARG A 86 10.40 -8.99 10.63
C ARG A 86 9.18 -8.31 10.06
N HIS A 87 8.01 -8.95 10.14
CA HIS A 87 6.75 -8.31 9.75
C HIS A 87 6.46 -7.09 10.63
N SER A 88 6.61 -7.24 11.95
CA SER A 88 6.42 -6.14 12.90
C SER A 88 7.38 -4.97 12.65
N VAL A 89 8.65 -5.28 12.33
CA VAL A 89 9.65 -4.27 11.94
C VAL A 89 9.27 -3.61 10.61
N ALA A 90 8.81 -4.38 9.62
CA ALA A 90 8.42 -3.85 8.33
C ALA A 90 7.20 -2.92 8.41
N GLU A 91 6.23 -3.23 9.27
CA GLU A 91 5.09 -2.35 9.57
C GLU A 91 5.56 -0.99 10.13
N LEU A 92 6.49 -1.01 11.10
CA LEU A 92 7.08 0.20 11.67
C LEU A 92 7.89 1.00 10.64
N LEU A 93 8.71 0.32 9.83
CA LEU A 93 9.51 0.97 8.78
C LEU A 93 8.63 1.60 7.70
N ARG A 94 7.52 0.94 7.33
CA ARG A 94 6.55 1.49 6.39
C ARG A 94 5.89 2.75 6.94
N GLU A 95 5.39 2.71 8.17
CA GLU A 95 4.77 3.89 8.79
C GLU A 95 5.78 5.04 8.99
N ALA A 96 7.01 4.73 9.44
CA ALA A 96 8.07 5.74 9.56
C ALA A 96 8.45 6.33 8.20
N PHE A 97 8.49 5.52 7.14
CA PHE A 97 8.71 6.00 5.79
C PHE A 97 7.59 6.95 5.36
N PHE A 98 6.31 6.61 5.58
CA PHE A 98 5.21 7.51 5.23
C PHE A 98 5.24 8.81 6.04
N GLU A 99 5.51 8.75 7.34
CA GLU A 99 5.64 9.92 8.22
C GLU A 99 6.78 10.84 7.77
N SER A 100 7.91 10.28 7.33
CA SER A 100 9.05 11.05 6.79
C SER A 100 8.70 11.86 5.54
N LEU A 101 7.65 11.48 4.81
CA LEU A 101 7.15 12.24 3.67
C LEU A 101 6.32 13.45 4.11
N GLN A 102 6.06 13.64 5.40
CA GLN A 102 5.24 14.73 5.95
C GLN A 102 3.84 14.84 5.30
N PRO A 103 3.07 13.75 5.20
CA PRO A 103 1.72 13.76 4.64
C PRO A 103 0.74 14.56 5.52
N ASP A 104 -0.21 15.23 4.88
CA ASP A 104 -1.43 15.68 5.53
C ASP A 104 -2.43 14.52 5.70
N VAL A 105 -2.45 13.58 4.73
CA VAL A 105 -3.30 12.38 4.74
C VAL A 105 -2.57 11.21 4.07
N ILE A 106 -2.77 10.01 4.61
CA ILE A 106 -2.35 8.75 3.98
C ILE A 106 -3.59 7.99 3.48
N HIS A 107 -3.55 7.47 2.25
CA HIS A 107 -4.54 6.54 1.74
C HIS A 107 -3.94 5.15 1.54
N ILE A 108 -4.52 4.14 2.17
CA ILE A 108 -4.16 2.74 1.97
C ILE A 108 -5.14 2.12 0.97
N SER A 109 -4.64 1.80 -0.23
CA SER A 109 -5.46 1.24 -1.31
C SER A 109 -6.03 -0.14 -0.99
N SER A 110 -5.40 -0.87 -0.07
CA SER A 110 -5.85 -2.18 0.39
C SER A 110 -5.17 -2.57 1.70
N PHE A 111 -5.94 -2.68 2.78
CA PHE A 111 -5.41 -2.95 4.12
C PHE A 111 -5.44 -4.45 4.50
N LEU A 112 -6.47 -5.17 4.03
CA LEU A 112 -6.64 -6.59 4.27
C LEU A 112 -6.42 -7.35 2.96
N GLU A 113 -5.23 -7.91 2.81
CA GLU A 113 -4.89 -8.80 1.70
C GLU A 113 -4.02 -9.94 2.22
N GLY A 114 -4.11 -11.11 1.57
CA GLY A 114 -3.08 -12.14 1.73
C GLY A 114 -3.49 -13.46 2.39
N TYR A 115 -4.19 -14.33 1.66
CA TYR A 115 -4.03 -15.77 1.89
C TYR A 115 -2.68 -16.30 1.33
N VAL A 116 -2.16 -15.65 0.28
CA VAL A 116 -0.95 -16.08 -0.47
C VAL A 116 0.18 -15.06 -0.40
N ASP A 117 -0.12 -13.76 -0.51
CA ASP A 117 0.88 -12.69 -0.35
C ASP A 117 0.97 -12.23 1.10
N SER A 118 2.11 -11.67 1.50
CA SER A 118 2.29 -11.01 2.80
C SER A 118 2.40 -9.48 2.61
N PRO A 119 1.31 -8.78 2.25
CA PRO A 119 1.32 -7.32 2.23
C PRO A 119 1.52 -6.80 3.64
N ILE A 120 2.30 -5.72 3.76
CA ILE A 120 2.64 -5.13 5.05
C ILE A 120 1.80 -3.90 5.23
N ALA A 121 0.84 -3.98 6.14
CA ALA A 121 -0.05 -2.88 6.45
C ALA A 121 -0.28 -2.79 7.96
N SER A 122 -0.22 -1.56 8.46
CA SER A 122 -0.53 -1.20 9.84
C SER A 122 -0.98 0.26 9.90
N ILE A 123 -1.65 0.61 10.99
CA ILE A 123 -2.07 1.97 11.31
C ILE A 123 -1.76 2.21 12.79
N GLY A 124 -1.09 3.32 13.11
CA GLY A 124 -0.90 3.75 14.49
C GLY A 124 0.20 3.01 15.27
N LYS A 125 1.03 2.19 14.61
CA LYS A 125 2.16 1.50 15.27
C LYS A 125 3.34 2.44 15.52
N PHE A 126 3.62 3.33 14.57
CA PHE A 126 4.66 4.36 14.65
C PHE A 126 4.04 5.77 14.58
N ASP A 127 3.36 6.10 13.48
CA ASP A 127 2.70 7.39 13.31
C ASP A 127 1.26 7.31 13.82
N ARG A 128 0.94 8.15 14.80
CA ARG A 128 -0.37 8.23 15.45
C ARG A 128 -1.11 9.53 15.19
N LYS A 129 -0.54 10.43 14.37
CA LYS A 129 -1.05 11.78 14.15
C LYS A 129 -1.67 11.94 12.78
N THR A 130 -1.02 11.40 11.74
CA THR A 130 -1.50 11.56 10.37
C THR A 130 -2.82 10.82 10.18
N PRO A 131 -3.88 11.48 9.69
CA PRO A 131 -5.12 10.82 9.29
C PRO A 131 -4.86 9.75 8.22
N VAL A 132 -5.38 8.55 8.45
CA VAL A 132 -5.30 7.42 7.51
C VAL A 132 -6.69 7.07 7.00
N SER A 133 -6.85 7.04 5.69
CA SER A 133 -8.02 6.50 5.00
C SER A 133 -7.69 5.14 4.40
N VAL A 134 -8.68 4.25 4.34
CA VAL A 134 -8.52 2.88 3.85
C VAL A 134 -9.63 2.56 2.87
N SER A 135 -9.26 2.03 1.70
CA SER A 135 -10.20 1.30 0.87
C SER A 135 -10.31 -0.13 1.40
N LEU A 136 -11.47 -0.48 1.96
CA LEU A 136 -11.76 -1.81 2.48
C LEU A 136 -12.62 -2.57 1.47
N TYR A 137 -12.15 -3.75 1.05
CA TYR A 137 -12.88 -4.64 0.14
C TYR A 137 -13.62 -5.73 0.93
N ASP A 138 -14.35 -6.56 0.19
CA ASP A 138 -15.25 -7.59 0.72
C ASP A 138 -14.65 -8.37 1.90
N LEU A 139 -15.37 -8.35 3.03
CA LEU A 139 -15.02 -9.14 4.21
C LEU A 139 -15.62 -10.55 4.10
N ILE A 140 -15.31 -11.27 3.01
CA ILE A 140 -15.83 -12.62 2.76
C ILE A 140 -15.59 -13.57 3.95
N PRO A 141 -14.40 -13.58 4.61
CA PRO A 141 -14.21 -14.41 5.80
C PRO A 141 -15.15 -14.06 6.95
N LEU A 142 -15.57 -12.80 7.07
CA LEU A 142 -16.53 -12.37 8.09
C LEU A 142 -17.96 -12.80 7.73
N THR A 143 -18.31 -12.80 6.44
CA THR A 143 -19.66 -13.23 6.00
C THR A 143 -19.82 -14.74 5.93
N ASN A 144 -18.73 -15.49 5.77
CA ASN A 144 -18.73 -16.96 5.82
C ASN A 144 -17.64 -17.51 6.75
N PRO A 145 -17.77 -17.32 8.08
CA PRO A 145 -16.73 -17.67 9.04
C PRO A 145 -16.37 -19.15 9.01
N GLN A 146 -17.37 -20.03 8.95
CA GLN A 146 -17.18 -21.49 9.03
C GLN A 146 -16.26 -22.04 7.93
N GLN A 147 -16.16 -21.35 6.79
CA GLN A 147 -15.33 -21.76 5.67
C GLN A 147 -13.91 -21.18 5.73
N TYR A 148 -13.72 -20.03 6.39
CA TYR A 148 -12.50 -19.21 6.23
C TYR A 148 -11.80 -18.80 7.54
N LEU A 149 -12.42 -18.99 8.72
CA LEU A 149 -11.90 -18.67 10.05
C LEU A 149 -11.97 -19.88 10.98
#